data_AF-A0A1T4M7Y7-F1
#
_entry.id   AF-A0A1T4M7Y7-F1
#
_cell.length_a   1.000
_cell.length_b   1.000
_cell.length_c   1.000
_cell.angle_alpha   90.00
_cell.angle_beta   90.00
_cell.angle_gamma   90.00
#
_symmetry.space_group_name_H-M   'P 1'
#
loop_
_entity.id
_entity.type
_entity.pdbx_description
1 polymer ?
#
loop_
_entity_poly.entity_id
_entity_poly.type
_entity_poly.pdbx_seq_one_letter_code
_entity_poly.pdbx_strand_id
1 'polypeptide(L)'
;MTGIDVIDNDSILVPWNLECSDLFSSCYEFNTHNMACWFDKELEKKNSARMLSLIEQIKNRLNEINDGSFVVENLETERLKNL
;
A
#
# COMPACT_ATOMS: atom_id res chain seq x y z
N MET A 1 2.75 -10.30 -6.77
CA MET A 1 4.16 -10.49 -7.18
C MET A 1 4.44 -9.57 -8.33
N THR A 2 5.58 -8.89 -8.28
CA THR A 2 6.01 -7.88 -9.27
C THR A 2 6.70 -8.52 -10.48
N GLY A 3 7.15 -9.77 -10.34
CA GLY A 3 7.96 -10.46 -11.36
C GLY A 3 9.45 -10.09 -11.29
N ILE A 4 9.87 -9.36 -10.24
CA ILE A 4 11.26 -8.97 -10.02
C ILE A 4 11.78 -9.72 -8.79
N ASP A 5 12.74 -10.63 -9.00
CA ASP A 5 13.21 -11.56 -7.97
C ASP A 5 13.71 -10.87 -6.70
N VAL A 6 14.43 -9.76 -6.82
CA VAL A 6 14.98 -9.03 -5.65
C VAL A 6 13.88 -8.40 -4.79
N ILE A 7 12.72 -8.09 -5.38
CA ILE A 7 11.55 -7.54 -4.68
C ILE A 7 10.70 -8.68 -4.12
N ASP A 8 10.36 -9.67 -4.96
CA ASP A 8 9.43 -10.75 -4.60
C ASP A 8 10.00 -11.68 -3.53
N ASN A 9 11.34 -11.78 -3.40
CA ASN A 9 12.00 -12.57 -2.36
C ASN A 9 12.46 -11.74 -1.14
N ASP A 10 12.20 -10.43 -1.10
CA ASP A 10 12.55 -9.59 0.05
C ASP A 10 11.58 -9.82 1.22
N SER A 11 12.05 -10.52 2.24
CA SER A 11 11.24 -10.89 3.41
C SER A 11 10.78 -9.69 4.26
N ILE A 12 11.36 -8.50 4.06
CA ILE A 12 11.00 -7.27 4.78
C ILE A 12 9.87 -6.55 4.04
N LEU A 13 9.91 -6.51 2.70
CA LEU A 13 8.88 -5.88 1.87
C LEU A 13 7.55 -6.61 1.92
N VAL A 14 7.57 -7.95 1.88
CA VAL A 14 6.35 -8.77 1.86
C VAL A 14 5.36 -8.40 2.98
N PRO A 15 5.73 -8.39 4.28
CA PRO A 15 4.78 -8.05 5.35
C PRO A 15 4.28 -6.61 5.26
N TRP A 16 5.11 -5.63 4.91
CA TRP A 16 4.67 -4.24 4.78
C TRP A 16 3.69 -4.05 3.61
N ASN A 17 3.94 -4.73 2.49
CA ASN A 17 3.05 -4.69 1.33
C ASN A 17 1.70 -5.32 1.66
N LEU A 18 1.70 -6.49 2.35
CA LEU A 18 0.47 -7.14 2.79
C LEU A 18 -0.31 -6.25 3.76
N GLU A 19 0.36 -5.67 4.77
CA GLU A 19 -0.29 -4.77 5.72
C GLU A 19 -0.90 -3.54 5.03
N CYS A 20 -0.17 -2.93 4.10
CA CYS A 20 -0.69 -1.77 3.36
C CYS A 20 -1.91 -2.15 2.49
N SER A 21 -1.85 -3.32 1.84
CA SER A 21 -2.96 -3.86 1.06
C SER A 21 -4.18 -4.15 1.94
N ASP A 22 -3.97 -4.72 3.12
CA ASP A 22 -5.04 -5.05 4.07
C ASP A 22 -5.70 -3.79 4.62
N LEU A 23 -4.93 -2.75 4.96
CA LEU A 23 -5.47 -1.46 5.41
C LEU A 23 -6.38 -0.82 4.36
N PHE A 24 -5.96 -0.81 3.09
CA PHE A 24 -6.79 -0.28 2.01
C PHE A 24 -8.01 -1.17 1.74
N SER A 25 -7.81 -2.50 1.69
CA SER A 25 -8.90 -3.46 1.45
C SER A 25 -9.95 -3.44 2.55
N SER A 26 -9.54 -3.17 3.81
CA SER A 26 -10.46 -3.03 4.94
C SER A 26 -11.43 -1.86 4.82
N CYS A 27 -11.15 -0.90 3.93
CA CYS A 27 -12.06 0.20 3.63
C CYS A 27 -13.24 -0.27 2.76
N TYR A 28 -13.21 -1.48 2.20
CA TYR A 28 -14.33 -2.03 1.44
C TYR A 28 -15.23 -2.91 2.30
N GLU A 29 -16.53 -2.65 2.20
CA GLU A 29 -17.57 -3.53 2.73
C GLU A 29 -18.43 -4.07 1.59
N PHE A 30 -18.74 -5.36 1.64
CA PHE A 30 -19.54 -6.03 0.61
C PHE A 30 -20.92 -6.39 1.13
N ASN A 31 -21.95 -6.14 0.31
CA ASN A 31 -23.36 -6.40 0.66
C ASN A 31 -23.85 -5.66 1.92
N THR A 32 -23.25 -4.52 2.25
CA THR A 32 -23.70 -3.61 3.30
C THR A 32 -24.31 -2.35 2.68
N HIS A 33 -24.92 -1.48 3.49
CA HIS A 33 -25.42 -0.17 3.05
C HIS A 33 -26.37 -0.18 1.82
N ASN A 34 -27.07 -1.30 1.58
CA ASN A 34 -27.88 -1.54 0.38
C ASN A 34 -27.12 -1.43 -0.95
N MET A 35 -25.81 -1.70 -0.94
CA MET A 35 -24.95 -1.69 -2.13
C MET A 35 -24.13 -2.96 -2.20
N ALA A 36 -23.74 -3.35 -3.42
CA ALA A 36 -22.88 -4.53 -3.62
C ALA A 36 -21.47 -4.31 -3.03
N CYS A 37 -20.96 -3.08 -3.10
CA CYS A 37 -19.64 -2.70 -2.62
C CYS A 37 -19.71 -1.24 -2.13
N TRP A 38 -19.44 -1.02 -0.85
CA TRP A 38 -19.35 0.29 -0.22
C TRP A 38 -17.90 0.56 0.20
N PHE A 39 -17.46 1.81 0.06
CA PHE A 39 -16.12 2.23 0.46
C PHE A 39 -16.19 3.25 1.60
N ASP A 40 -15.56 2.92 2.72
CA ASP A 40 -15.49 3.74 3.92
C ASP A 40 -14.38 4.80 3.81
N LYS A 41 -14.77 6.00 3.40
CA LYS A 41 -13.84 7.16 3.31
C LYS A 41 -13.33 7.62 4.67
N GLU A 42 -14.09 7.44 5.75
CA GLU A 42 -13.66 7.89 7.08
C GLU A 42 -12.66 6.89 7.67
N LEU A 43 -12.84 5.59 7.42
CA LEU A 43 -11.85 4.58 7.72
C LEU A 43 -10.58 4.76 6.87
N GLU A 44 -10.69 5.11 5.59
CA GLU A 44 -9.53 5.43 4.75
C GLU A 44 -8.71 6.58 5.36
N LYS A 45 -9.36 7.69 5.74
CA LYS A 45 -8.72 8.82 6.42
C LYS A 45 -8.04 8.39 7.72
N LYS A 46 -8.70 7.56 8.53
CA LYS A 46 -8.14 7.04 9.78
C LYS A 46 -6.90 6.16 9.54
N ASN A 47 -6.92 5.37 8.47
CA ASN A 47 -5.82 4.48 8.09
C ASN A 47 -4.70 5.21 7.33
N SER A 48 -4.96 6.40 6.76
CA SER A 48 -4.06 7.15 5.88
C SER A 48 -2.66 7.36 6.47
N ALA A 49 -2.56 7.71 7.75
CA ALA A 49 -1.28 7.93 8.42
C ALA A 49 -0.42 6.65 8.46
N ARG A 50 -1.05 5.49 8.70
CA ARG A 50 -0.35 4.20 8.69
C ARG A 50 0.04 3.78 7.27
N MET A 51 -0.85 3.96 6.31
CA MET A 51 -0.57 3.69 4.89
C MET A 51 0.60 4.56 4.38
N LEU A 52 0.62 5.85 4.71
CA LEU A 52 1.73 6.76 4.38
C LEU A 52 3.06 6.29 4.98
N SER A 53 3.05 5.88 6.26
CA SER A 53 4.25 5.33 6.91
C SER A 53 4.76 4.07 6.22
N LEU A 54 3.87 3.16 5.81
CA LEU A 54 4.24 1.91 5.13
C LEU A 54 4.77 2.19 3.72
N ILE A 55 4.14 3.10 2.96
CA ILE A 55 4.60 3.49 1.62
C ILE A 55 6.01 4.06 1.68
N GLU A 56 6.32 4.91 2.67
CA GLU A 56 7.67 5.45 2.82
C GLU A 56 8.69 4.37 3.22
N GLN A 57 8.32 3.43 4.09
CA GLN A 57 9.17 2.28 4.43
C GLN A 57 9.45 1.38 3.23
N ILE A 58 8.41 1.03 2.45
CA ILE A 58 8.52 0.23 1.23
C ILE A 58 9.42 0.94 0.22
N LYS A 59 9.20 2.22 -0.04
CA LYS A 59 10.00 3.02 -0.97
C LYS A 59 11.47 3.06 -0.56
N ASN A 60 11.76 3.28 0.73
CA ASN A 60 13.13 3.29 1.22
C ASN A 60 13.81 1.93 1.04
N ARG A 61 13.11 0.83 1.37
CA ARG A 61 13.63 -0.51 1.17
C ARG A 61 13.84 -0.85 -0.30
N LEU A 62 12.92 -0.44 -1.18
CA LEU A 62 13.07 -0.59 -2.63
C LEU A 62 14.32 0.14 -3.13
N ASN A 63 14.60 1.35 -2.64
CA ASN A 63 15.83 2.08 -3.01
C ASN A 63 17.10 1.39 -2.49
N GLU A 64 17.07 0.78 -1.31
CA GLU A 64 18.20 0.03 -0.74
C GLU A 64 18.56 -1.21 -1.58
N ILE A 65 17.56 -1.94 -2.06
CA ILE A 65 17.74 -3.18 -2.82
C ILE A 65 17.79 -2.96 -4.33
N ASN A 66 17.68 -1.71 -4.79
CA ASN A 66 17.70 -1.40 -6.21
C ASN A 66 19.10 -1.62 -6.79
N ASP A 67 19.24 -2.68 -7.58
CA ASP A 67 20.44 -3.06 -8.32
C ASP A 67 20.49 -2.46 -9.74
N GLY A 68 19.54 -1.58 -10.08
CA GLY A 68 19.35 -1.00 -11.41
C GLY A 68 18.37 -1.77 -12.29
N SER A 69 17.79 -2.88 -11.81
CA SER A 69 16.81 -3.68 -12.57
C SER A 69 15.40 -3.07 -12.58
N PHE A 70 15.11 -2.07 -11.73
CA PHE A 70 13.79 -1.45 -11.65
C PHE A 70 13.80 0.03 -11.30
N VAL A 71 12.66 0.68 -11.54
CA VAL A 71 12.38 2.07 -11.17
C VAL A 71 11.17 2.09 -10.24
N VAL A 72 11.20 2.98 -9.24
CA VAL A 72 10.11 3.15 -8.28
C VAL A 72 9.36 4.44 -8.61
N GLU A 73 8.06 4.32 -8.88
CA GLU A 73 7.14 5.44 -9.04
C GLU A 73 6.13 5.45 -7.88
N ASN A 74 5.97 6.60 -7.22
CA ASN A 74 5.05 6.75 -6.08
C ASN A 74 3.86 7.63 -6.48
N LEU A 75 2.71 6.97 -6.69
CA LEU A 75 1.46 7.63 -7.09
C LEU A 75 0.51 7.91 -5.92
N GLU A 76 0.72 7.26 -4.76
CA GLU A 76 -0.25 7.24 -3.67
C GLU A 76 0.04 8.26 -2.55
N THR A 77 1.31 8.62 -2.33
CA THR A 77 1.66 9.51 -1.20
C THR A 77 0.96 10.86 -1.27
N GLU A 78 0.93 11.51 -2.45
CA GLU A 78 0.28 12.81 -2.59
C GLU A 78 -1.25 12.69 -2.52
N ARG A 79 -1.84 11.60 -2.99
CA ARG A 79 -3.28 11.34 -2.84
C ARG A 79 -3.65 11.21 -1.35
N LEU A 80 -2.90 10.40 -0.61
CA LEU A 80 -3.16 10.13 0.82
C LEU A 80 -2.94 11.35 1.71
N LYS A 81 -1.99 12.23 1.38
CA LYS A 81 -1.78 13.50 2.10
C LYS A 81 -2.92 14.50 1.92
N ASN A 82 -3.72 14.36 0.85
CA ASN A 82 -4.81 15.26 0.49
C ASN A 82 -6.20 14.69 0.85
N LEU A 83 -6.26 13.63 1.67
CA LEU A 83 -7.50 13.03 2.17
C LEU A 83 -8.21 13.88 3.25
#